data_AF-U5D1Z1-F1
#
_entry.id   AF-U5D1Z1-F1
#
_cell.length_a   1.000
_cell.length_b   1.000
_cell.length_c   1.000
_cell.angle_alpha   90.00
_cell.angle_beta   90.00
_cell.angle_gamma   90.00
#
_symmetry.space_group_name_H-M   'P 1'
#
loop_
_entity.id
_entity.type
_entity.pdbx_description
1 polymer ?
#
loop_
_entity_poly.entity_id
_entity_poly.type
_entity_poly.pdbx_seq_one_letter_code
_entity_poly.pdbx_strand_id
1 'polypeptide(L)'
;MAPAAAISQESSMMSPEDSFRMDSEESFEPVDERDPQEILAERAKARKQKIIVVLSAIILVSMVMAISISMLLSEIADPEHAPGGPGPSSSLQKIQALCSLTDYRDLCISSISSYSGLHMEDPRDLIMYSIQAASDSVAVARRMAIKLAQTIGEGRTRWALSDCDLLLRYAYEELRAARASMDGDTVMDIPGKIEDIVNYLSAAVTYQWTCSEGLQGTNGGVRDRVTGVLRNGTEMSRNSLAMMSEVPLLDELLNEGKFGRKLLSDSRGIQVERSFLKGCGDFQTSCRAFPAANVVVAKDGSGDFQTISEALKAVAKVPKERRVIRVKEGVYEETVSVTPDMRDLVMIGDAPENTIITGNRSFNDGLTEYRTATFGILNDFLS
;
A
#
# COMPACT_ATOMS: atom_id res chain seq x y z
N MET A 1 -51.18 -26.34 19.66
CA MET A 1 -52.66 -26.38 19.61
C MET A 1 -53.08 -26.15 18.16
N ALA A 2 -53.55 -27.22 17.51
CA ALA A 2 -54.39 -27.15 16.30
C ALA A 2 -55.82 -26.69 16.72
N PRO A 3 -56.76 -26.36 15.80
CA PRO A 3 -57.35 -27.27 14.79
C PRO A 3 -57.40 -26.64 13.37
N ALA A 4 -57.52 -27.30 12.20
CA ALA A 4 -58.19 -28.52 11.71
C ALA A 4 -59.71 -28.40 11.42
N ALA A 5 -60.08 -28.23 10.14
CA ALA A 5 -61.25 -28.76 9.40
C ALA A 5 -61.26 -28.09 7.99
N ALA A 6 -61.10 -28.71 6.81
CA ALA A 6 -61.59 -29.95 6.18
C ALA A 6 -63.11 -29.95 5.87
N ILE A 7 -63.49 -30.06 4.58
CA ILE A 7 -64.21 -31.21 3.97
C ILE A 7 -64.77 -30.92 2.54
N SER A 8 -64.46 -31.88 1.64
CA SER A 8 -65.14 -32.46 0.44
C SER A 8 -65.69 -31.64 -0.74
N GLN A 9 -65.29 -31.93 -1.99
CA GLN A 9 -65.66 -33.03 -2.96
C GLN A 9 -67.02 -32.78 -3.63
N GLU A 10 -67.22 -32.89 -4.95
CA GLU A 10 -67.10 -34.01 -5.93
C GLU A 10 -67.05 -33.39 -7.36
N SER A 11 -66.42 -33.88 -8.44
CA SER A 11 -66.34 -35.20 -9.13
C SER A 11 -66.94 -35.11 -10.55
N SER A 12 -66.12 -35.38 -11.57
CA SER A 12 -66.48 -36.12 -12.80
C SER A 12 -65.20 -36.29 -13.62
N MET A 13 -64.67 -37.52 -13.75
CA MET A 13 -64.90 -38.45 -14.89
C MET A 13 -64.25 -37.92 -16.17
N MET A 14 -63.56 -38.68 -17.02
CA MET A 14 -63.19 -40.08 -17.16
C MET A 14 -62.31 -40.09 -18.43
N SER A 15 -61.17 -40.80 -18.45
CA SER A 15 -60.37 -41.13 -19.65
C SER A 15 -61.15 -42.12 -20.57
N PRO A 16 -60.59 -42.80 -21.61
CA PRO A 16 -59.27 -42.74 -22.28
C PRO A 16 -59.37 -42.90 -23.83
N GLU A 17 -58.21 -43.16 -24.47
CA GLU A 17 -57.99 -43.97 -25.69
C GLU A 17 -57.44 -43.26 -26.94
N ASP A 18 -56.14 -43.47 -27.16
CA ASP A 18 -55.51 -44.05 -28.36
C ASP A 18 -56.18 -43.84 -29.74
N SER A 19 -55.44 -43.17 -30.63
CA SER A 19 -55.22 -43.75 -31.96
C SER A 19 -53.86 -43.34 -32.52
N PHE A 20 -53.00 -44.34 -32.60
CA PHE A 20 -51.79 -44.37 -33.41
C PHE A 20 -52.23 -44.51 -34.87
N ARG A 21 -52.06 -43.46 -35.69
CA ARG A 21 -52.25 -43.56 -37.14
C ARG A 21 -50.94 -43.27 -37.83
N MET A 22 -50.39 -44.37 -38.34
CA MET A 22 -49.24 -44.48 -39.21
C MET A 22 -49.75 -44.16 -40.62
N ASP A 23 -49.44 -42.98 -41.14
CA ASP A 23 -49.59 -42.68 -42.56
C ASP A 23 -48.20 -42.48 -43.14
N SER A 24 -47.79 -43.52 -43.85
CA SER A 24 -46.66 -43.60 -44.75
C SER A 24 -46.93 -42.75 -45.99
N GLU A 25 -46.13 -41.72 -46.21
CA GLU A 25 -45.89 -41.18 -47.56
C GLU A 25 -44.41 -40.76 -47.64
N GLU A 26 -43.63 -41.72 -48.11
CA GLU A 26 -42.23 -41.57 -48.47
C GLU A 26 -42.19 -40.83 -49.82
N SER A 27 -42.15 -39.50 -49.77
CA SER A 27 -41.77 -38.69 -50.92
C SER A 27 -40.24 -38.58 -50.95
N PHE A 28 -39.65 -39.35 -51.86
CA PHE A 28 -38.23 -39.36 -52.19
C PHE A 28 -37.82 -37.97 -52.71
N GLU A 29 -37.28 -37.12 -51.83
CA GLU A 29 -36.54 -35.93 -52.27
C GLU A 29 -35.15 -36.36 -52.77
N PRO A 30 -34.62 -35.75 -53.83
CA PRO A 30 -33.32 -36.12 -54.36
C PRO A 30 -32.26 -35.82 -53.31
N VAL A 31 -31.46 -36.84 -52.97
CA VAL A 31 -30.26 -36.69 -52.14
C VAL A 31 -29.33 -35.73 -52.86
N ASP A 32 -29.20 -34.53 -52.31
CA ASP A 32 -28.24 -33.52 -52.76
C ASP A 32 -26.82 -34.00 -52.39
N GLU A 33 -26.14 -34.66 -53.33
CA GLU A 33 -24.73 -35.11 -53.23
C GLU A 33 -23.74 -33.92 -53.27
N ARG A 34 -24.07 -32.79 -52.65
CA ARG A 34 -23.11 -31.68 -52.47
C ARG A 34 -22.38 -31.85 -51.14
N ASP A 35 -21.05 -31.77 -51.23
CA ASP A 35 -20.11 -31.95 -50.12
C ASP A 35 -20.54 -31.08 -48.90
N PRO A 36 -20.69 -31.66 -47.69
CA PRO A 36 -21.01 -30.91 -46.46
C PRO A 36 -20.09 -29.71 -46.19
N GLN A 37 -18.86 -29.73 -46.73
CA GLN A 37 -17.91 -28.63 -46.64
C GLN A 37 -18.36 -27.39 -47.43
N GLU A 38 -18.99 -27.54 -48.60
CA GLU A 38 -19.42 -26.41 -49.44
C GLU A 38 -20.65 -25.70 -48.83
N ILE A 39 -21.59 -26.45 -48.24
CA ILE A 39 -22.80 -25.90 -47.61
C ILE A 39 -22.44 -25.06 -46.37
N LEU A 40 -21.43 -25.47 -45.60
CA LEU A 40 -20.92 -24.69 -44.46
C LEU A 40 -20.18 -23.43 -44.91
N ALA A 41 -19.44 -23.49 -46.02
CA ALA A 41 -18.74 -22.34 -46.60
C ALA A 41 -19.71 -21.28 -47.17
N GLU A 42 -20.81 -21.69 -47.82
CA GLU A 42 -21.85 -20.76 -48.27
C GLU A 42 -22.59 -20.11 -47.10
N ARG A 43 -22.95 -20.89 -46.06
CA ARG A 43 -23.56 -20.34 -44.83
C ARG A 43 -22.62 -19.39 -44.09
N ALA A 44 -21.31 -19.62 -44.11
CA ALA A 44 -20.32 -18.72 -43.53
C ALA A 44 -20.19 -17.40 -44.31
N LYS A 45 -20.23 -17.44 -45.65
CA LYS A 45 -20.26 -16.23 -46.50
C LYS A 45 -21.54 -15.42 -46.27
N ALA A 46 -22.70 -16.08 -46.20
CA ALA A 46 -23.97 -15.44 -45.92
C ALA A 46 -24.03 -14.83 -44.49
N ARG A 47 -23.44 -15.48 -43.48
CA ARG A 47 -23.31 -14.93 -42.12
C ARG A 47 -22.38 -13.71 -42.09
N LYS A 48 -21.24 -13.75 -42.79
CA LYS A 48 -20.33 -12.60 -42.89
C LYS A 48 -20.99 -11.41 -43.58
N GLN A 49 -21.72 -11.62 -44.67
CA GLN A 49 -22.48 -10.56 -45.34
C GLN A 49 -23.59 -9.99 -44.44
N LYS A 50 -24.33 -10.82 -43.71
CA LYS A 50 -25.35 -10.35 -42.75
C LYS A 50 -24.73 -9.50 -41.62
N ILE A 51 -23.56 -9.90 -41.10
CA ILE A 51 -22.85 -9.13 -40.06
C ILE A 51 -22.40 -7.76 -40.59
N ILE A 52 -21.86 -7.70 -41.81
CA ILE A 52 -21.43 -6.44 -42.43
C ILE A 52 -22.62 -5.49 -42.64
N VAL A 53 -23.76 -6.01 -43.12
CA VAL A 53 -24.97 -5.19 -43.32
C VAL A 53 -25.50 -4.65 -41.99
N VAL A 54 -25.56 -5.48 -40.94
CA VAL A 54 -26.00 -5.04 -39.60
C VAL A 54 -25.05 -4.02 -38.99
N LEU A 55 -23.73 -4.21 -39.10
CA LEU A 55 -22.74 -3.24 -38.60
C LEU A 55 -22.84 -1.91 -39.36
N SER A 56 -23.02 -1.94 -40.68
CA SER A 56 -23.20 -0.71 -41.47
C SER A 56 -24.47 0.04 -41.09
N ALA A 57 -25.57 -0.66 -40.81
CA ALA A 57 -26.81 -0.05 -40.34
C ALA A 57 -26.66 0.58 -38.95
N ILE A 58 -25.95 -0.08 -38.02
CA ILE A 58 -25.68 0.46 -36.67
C ILE A 58 -24.81 1.73 -36.77
N ILE A 59 -23.79 1.74 -37.63
CA ILE A 59 -22.93 2.92 -37.82
C ILE A 59 -23.75 4.09 -38.39
N LEU A 60 -24.61 3.85 -39.38
CA LEU A 60 -25.47 4.89 -39.95
C LEU A 60 -26.46 5.45 -38.92
N VAL A 61 -27.07 4.60 -38.10
CA VAL A 61 -27.97 5.06 -37.01
C VAL A 61 -27.19 5.85 -35.96
N SER A 62 -25.96 5.44 -35.60
CA SER A 62 -25.13 6.19 -34.65
C SER A 62 -24.71 7.57 -35.18
N MET A 63 -24.41 7.68 -36.49
CA MET A 63 -24.11 8.98 -37.10
C MET A 63 -25.33 9.90 -37.15
N VAL A 64 -26.50 9.37 -37.47
CA VAL A 64 -27.74 10.17 -37.49
C VAL A 64 -28.10 10.64 -36.08
N MET A 65 -27.93 9.79 -35.06
CA MET A 65 -28.11 10.16 -33.65
C MET A 65 -27.08 11.20 -33.18
N ALA A 66 -25.83 11.10 -33.62
CA ALA A 66 -24.81 12.11 -33.29
C ALA A 66 -25.13 13.47 -33.93
N ILE A 67 -25.60 13.48 -35.18
CA ILE A 67 -25.97 14.72 -35.89
C ILE A 67 -27.23 15.34 -35.26
N SER A 68 -28.23 14.54 -34.90
CA SER A 68 -29.44 15.06 -34.23
C SER A 68 -29.15 15.58 -32.83
N ILE A 69 -28.25 14.93 -32.07
CA ILE A 69 -27.78 15.43 -30.78
C ILE A 69 -26.94 16.71 -30.95
N SER A 70 -26.09 16.80 -31.98
CA SER A 70 -25.33 18.03 -32.27
C SER A 70 -26.22 19.20 -32.69
N MET A 71 -27.27 18.96 -33.50
CA MET A 71 -28.24 20.00 -33.85
C MET A 71 -29.05 20.45 -32.62
N LEU A 72 -29.42 19.51 -31.73
CA LEU A 72 -30.10 19.83 -30.47
C LEU A 72 -29.21 20.61 -29.49
N LEU A 73 -27.89 20.38 -29.53
CA LEU A 73 -26.90 21.12 -28.73
C LEU A 73 -26.51 22.47 -29.36
N SER A 74 -26.64 22.64 -30.68
CA SER A 74 -26.40 23.92 -31.36
C SER A 74 -27.48 24.96 -31.08
N GLU A 75 -28.68 24.56 -30.67
CA GLU A 75 -29.75 25.49 -30.28
C GLU A 75 -29.59 26.02 -28.83
N ILE A 76 -28.53 25.60 -28.13
CA ILE A 76 -28.15 26.07 -26.77
C ILE A 76 -26.82 26.86 -26.82
N ALA A 77 -26.29 27.18 -28.01
CA ALA A 77 -25.01 27.84 -28.17
C ALA A 77 -25.12 29.12 -29.00
N ASP A 78 -25.86 30.12 -28.51
CA ASP A 78 -25.61 31.52 -28.86
C ASP A 78 -24.42 32.03 -28.02
N PRO A 79 -23.33 32.54 -28.63
CA PRO A 79 -22.19 33.04 -27.92
C PRO A 79 -22.35 34.55 -27.69
N GLU A 80 -23.09 35.00 -26.68
CA GLU A 80 -22.95 36.38 -26.19
C GLU A 80 -23.47 36.59 -24.74
N HIS A 81 -22.52 36.94 -23.86
CA HIS A 81 -22.63 37.71 -22.61
C HIS A 81 -23.73 37.41 -21.57
N ALA A 82 -23.34 36.69 -20.49
CA ALA A 82 -23.56 36.93 -19.03
C ALA A 82 -23.79 35.61 -18.24
N PRO A 83 -23.83 35.62 -16.89
CA PRO A 83 -22.71 35.52 -15.96
C PRO A 83 -22.64 34.16 -15.20
N GLY A 84 -21.42 33.72 -14.89
CA GLY A 84 -21.03 32.85 -13.76
C GLY A 84 -21.97 31.73 -13.29
N GLY A 85 -21.74 30.50 -13.78
CA GLY A 85 -22.04 29.26 -13.07
C GLY A 85 -20.77 28.37 -13.06
N PRO A 86 -20.41 27.71 -11.95
CA PRO A 86 -19.13 27.02 -11.86
C PRO A 86 -19.18 25.72 -12.66
N GLY A 87 -18.40 25.63 -13.74
CA GLY A 87 -17.91 24.34 -14.21
C GLY A 87 -17.10 23.65 -13.11
N PRO A 88 -16.86 22.32 -13.19
CA PRO A 88 -15.95 21.67 -12.25
C PRO A 88 -14.65 22.48 -12.21
N SER A 89 -14.28 22.96 -11.02
CA SER A 89 -13.10 23.79 -10.86
C SER A 89 -11.90 23.12 -11.52
N SER A 90 -11.00 23.89 -12.13
CA SER A 90 -9.74 23.38 -12.68
C SER A 90 -9.00 22.49 -11.68
N SER A 91 -9.11 22.78 -10.38
CA SER A 91 -8.62 21.97 -9.27
C SER A 91 -9.21 20.56 -9.20
N LEU A 92 -10.51 20.37 -9.48
CA LEU A 92 -11.14 19.03 -9.44
C LEU A 92 -10.59 18.11 -10.53
N GLN A 93 -10.32 18.64 -11.73
CA GLN A 93 -9.71 17.88 -12.82
C GLN A 93 -8.27 17.47 -12.48
N LYS A 94 -7.48 18.38 -11.87
CA LYS A 94 -6.13 18.06 -11.37
C LYS A 94 -6.16 16.98 -10.29
N ILE A 95 -7.11 17.04 -9.35
CA ILE A 95 -7.30 16.01 -8.32
C ILE A 95 -7.63 14.66 -8.97
N GLN A 96 -8.52 14.62 -9.96
CA GLN A 96 -8.87 13.38 -10.67
C GLN A 96 -7.68 12.78 -11.40
N ALA A 97 -6.89 13.60 -12.09
CA ALA A 97 -5.67 13.16 -12.78
C ALA A 97 -4.65 12.57 -11.79
N LEU A 98 -4.39 13.26 -10.69
CA LEU A 98 -3.47 12.82 -9.65
C LEU A 98 -3.94 11.52 -8.97
N CYS A 99 -5.22 11.45 -8.58
CA CYS A 99 -5.78 10.27 -7.95
C CYS A 99 -5.89 9.07 -8.90
N SER A 100 -5.87 9.26 -10.22
CA SER A 100 -5.91 8.17 -11.20
C SER A 100 -4.69 7.24 -11.11
N LEU A 101 -3.55 7.77 -10.64
CA LEU A 101 -2.28 7.07 -10.44
C LEU A 101 -2.28 6.20 -9.17
N THR A 102 -3.35 6.25 -8.37
CA THR A 102 -3.41 5.60 -7.05
C THR A 102 -4.28 4.35 -7.05
N ASP A 103 -3.94 3.40 -6.17
CA ASP A 103 -4.72 2.18 -5.95
C ASP A 103 -6.10 2.48 -5.31
N TYR A 104 -6.19 3.51 -4.44
CA TYR A 104 -7.40 3.86 -3.69
C TYR A 104 -7.99 5.19 -4.16
N ARG A 105 -8.50 5.20 -5.39
CA ARG A 105 -8.98 6.41 -6.09
C ARG A 105 -10.10 7.14 -5.36
N ASP A 106 -11.13 6.43 -4.91
CA ASP A 106 -12.29 7.06 -4.26
C ASP A 106 -11.92 7.70 -2.92
N LEU A 107 -11.05 7.03 -2.16
CA LEU A 107 -10.53 7.58 -0.91
C LEU A 107 -9.63 8.79 -1.18
N CYS A 108 -8.78 8.74 -2.22
CA CYS A 108 -7.97 9.86 -2.68
C CYS A 108 -8.84 11.10 -2.97
N ILE A 109 -9.85 10.94 -3.82
CA ILE A 109 -10.73 12.05 -4.23
C ILE A 109 -11.49 12.61 -3.01
N SER A 110 -12.12 11.77 -2.21
CA SER A 110 -12.93 12.20 -1.06
C SER A 110 -12.09 12.87 0.04
N SER A 111 -10.87 12.37 0.29
CA SER A 111 -9.98 12.93 1.29
C SER A 111 -9.38 14.26 0.85
N ILE A 112 -9.03 14.42 -0.42
CA ILE A 112 -8.42 15.65 -0.94
C ILE A 112 -9.49 16.74 -1.22
N SER A 113 -10.66 16.36 -1.75
CA SER A 113 -11.76 17.31 -2.00
C SER A 113 -12.35 17.93 -0.74
N SER A 114 -12.27 17.24 0.41
CA SER A 114 -12.72 17.79 1.69
C SER A 114 -11.87 19.00 2.15
N TYR A 115 -10.66 19.16 1.61
CA TYR A 115 -9.74 20.27 1.90
C TYR A 115 -9.71 21.34 0.80
N SER A 116 -10.37 21.12 -0.34
CA SER A 116 -10.29 21.98 -1.54
C SER A 116 -11.04 23.33 -1.43
N GLY A 117 -11.40 23.76 -0.22
CA GLY A 117 -11.87 25.13 0.04
C GLY A 117 -10.76 26.18 -0.01
N LEU A 118 -9.50 25.74 -0.08
CA LEU A 118 -8.33 26.58 -0.30
C LEU A 118 -7.93 26.46 -1.76
N HIS A 119 -7.75 27.59 -2.46
CA HIS A 119 -7.26 27.65 -3.84
C HIS A 119 -5.96 26.85 -3.98
N MET A 120 -6.08 25.60 -4.42
CA MET A 120 -4.95 24.71 -4.65
C MET A 120 -4.67 24.65 -6.14
N GLU A 121 -3.62 25.36 -6.53
CA GLU A 121 -3.11 25.37 -7.90
C GLU A 121 -1.93 24.39 -8.09
N ASP A 122 -1.24 24.04 -6.99
CA ASP A 122 -0.01 23.22 -6.99
C ASP A 122 -0.26 21.75 -6.57
N PRO A 123 0.13 20.76 -7.39
CA PRO A 123 0.10 19.33 -7.07
C PRO A 123 0.87 18.93 -5.82
N ARG A 124 1.93 19.70 -5.47
CA ARG A 124 2.70 19.53 -4.23
C ARG A 124 1.78 19.61 -3.02
N ASP A 125 0.88 20.58 -3.00
CA ASP A 125 -0.02 20.79 -1.86
C ASP A 125 -0.96 19.60 -1.71
N LEU A 126 -1.51 19.07 -2.81
CA LEU A 126 -2.39 17.89 -2.79
C LEU A 126 -1.71 16.67 -2.15
N ILE A 127 -0.45 16.41 -2.51
CA ILE A 127 0.34 15.32 -1.93
C ILE A 127 0.62 15.62 -0.44
N MET A 128 1.00 16.85 -0.11
CA MET A 128 1.26 17.27 1.27
C MET A 128 0.02 17.07 2.16
N TYR A 129 -1.17 17.35 1.66
CA TYR A 129 -2.43 17.10 2.36
C TYR A 129 -2.74 15.61 2.51
N SER A 130 -2.47 14.79 1.49
CA SER A 130 -2.64 13.34 1.59
C SER A 130 -1.74 12.74 2.69
N ILE A 131 -0.48 13.19 2.77
CA ILE A 131 0.47 12.77 3.82
C ILE A 131 -0.01 13.23 5.20
N GLN A 132 -0.59 14.44 5.30
CA GLN A 132 -1.15 14.92 6.56
C GLN A 132 -2.36 14.10 7.01
N ALA A 133 -3.30 13.81 6.10
CA ALA A 133 -4.47 12.98 6.40
C ALA A 133 -4.04 11.59 6.89
N ALA A 134 -3.02 10.99 6.26
CA ALA A 134 -2.41 9.76 6.74
C ALA A 134 -1.82 9.90 8.15
N SER A 135 -1.05 10.96 8.40
CA SER A 135 -0.42 11.24 9.70
C SER A 135 -1.45 11.35 10.83
N ASP A 136 -2.56 12.04 10.58
CA ASP A 136 -3.62 12.22 11.56
C ASP A 136 -4.35 10.91 11.87
N SER A 137 -4.65 10.10 10.84
CA SER A 137 -5.21 8.76 11.03
C SER A 137 -4.29 7.85 11.85
N VAL A 138 -2.99 7.84 11.54
CA VAL A 138 -1.98 7.08 12.32
C VAL A 138 -1.96 7.55 13.77
N ALA A 139 -1.97 8.87 14.02
CA ALA A 139 -1.97 9.41 15.38
C ALA A 139 -3.21 9.00 16.19
N VAL A 140 -4.39 8.89 15.56
CA VAL A 140 -5.61 8.38 16.21
C VAL A 140 -5.48 6.88 16.52
N ALA A 141 -4.99 6.08 15.57
CA ALA A 141 -4.78 4.64 15.75
C ALA A 141 -3.80 4.35 16.91
N ARG A 142 -2.74 5.15 17.05
CA ARG A 142 -1.81 5.08 18.20
C ARG A 142 -2.49 5.27 19.53
N ARG A 143 -3.25 6.37 19.68
CA ARG A 143 -3.98 6.66 20.93
C ARG A 143 -4.97 5.54 21.26
N MET A 144 -5.58 4.95 20.24
CA MET A 144 -6.45 3.78 20.41
C MET A 144 -5.67 2.56 20.89
N ALA A 145 -4.53 2.23 20.27
CA ALA A 145 -3.69 1.11 20.69
C ALA A 145 -3.24 1.24 22.17
N ILE A 146 -2.76 2.42 22.56
CA ILE A 146 -2.39 2.74 23.96
C ILE A 146 -3.59 2.54 24.89
N LYS A 147 -4.75 3.11 24.55
CA LYS A 147 -5.96 3.00 25.38
C LYS A 147 -6.43 1.56 25.53
N LEU A 148 -6.38 0.78 24.46
CA LEU A 148 -6.74 -0.64 24.50
C LEU A 148 -5.74 -1.44 25.34
N ALA A 149 -4.45 -1.12 25.29
CA ALA A 149 -3.41 -1.81 26.07
C ALA A 149 -3.64 -1.66 27.59
N GLN A 150 -4.11 -0.48 27.99
CA GLN A 150 -4.41 -0.13 29.38
C GLN A 150 -5.74 -0.69 29.88
N THR A 151 -6.74 -0.82 29.00
CA THR A 151 -8.12 -1.16 29.40
C THR A 151 -8.43 -2.65 29.29
N ILE A 152 -8.05 -3.28 28.18
CA ILE A 152 -8.40 -4.67 27.87
C ILE A 152 -7.19 -5.53 27.45
N GLY A 153 -6.01 -4.92 27.31
CA GLY A 153 -4.79 -5.63 26.96
C GLY A 153 -4.35 -6.51 28.12
N GLU A 154 -4.30 -7.82 27.91
CA GLU A 154 -3.74 -8.80 28.84
C GLU A 154 -2.80 -9.77 28.10
N GLY A 155 -1.79 -10.29 28.81
CA GLY A 155 -0.80 -11.21 28.25
C GLY A 155 -0.23 -10.73 26.91
N ARG A 156 -0.28 -11.61 25.90
CA ARG A 156 0.15 -11.32 24.53
C ARG A 156 -0.53 -10.11 23.90
N THR A 157 -1.80 -9.85 24.22
CA THR A 157 -2.57 -8.74 23.64
C THR A 157 -2.00 -7.39 24.08
N ARG A 158 -1.55 -7.28 25.34
CA ARG A 158 -0.90 -6.04 25.83
C ARG A 158 0.41 -5.77 25.09
N TRP A 159 1.21 -6.80 24.87
CA TRP A 159 2.46 -6.68 24.11
C TRP A 159 2.21 -6.30 22.64
N ALA A 160 1.27 -6.97 21.98
CA ALA A 160 0.89 -6.66 20.61
C ALA A 160 0.42 -5.21 20.42
N LEU A 161 -0.34 -4.69 21.39
CA LEU A 161 -0.78 -3.29 21.37
C LEU A 161 0.36 -2.31 21.63
N SER A 162 1.30 -2.65 22.52
CA SER A 162 2.50 -1.84 22.76
C SER A 162 3.40 -1.80 21.53
N ASP A 163 3.60 -2.93 20.87
CA ASP A 163 4.42 -3.03 19.66
C ASP A 163 3.74 -2.30 18.50
N CYS A 164 2.39 -2.38 18.39
CA CYS A 164 1.66 -1.57 17.41
C CYS A 164 1.80 -0.06 17.67
N ASP A 165 1.68 0.45 18.91
CA ASP A 165 1.91 1.88 19.17
C ASP A 165 3.33 2.31 18.76
N LEU A 166 4.33 1.48 19.05
CA LEU A 166 5.71 1.74 18.64
C LEU A 166 5.85 1.84 17.12
N LEU A 167 5.34 0.86 16.39
CA LEU A 167 5.38 0.84 14.92
C LEU A 167 4.65 2.04 14.33
N LEU A 168 3.45 2.35 14.85
CA LEU A 168 2.70 3.50 14.40
C LEU A 168 3.35 4.83 14.79
N ARG A 169 4.14 4.89 15.87
CA ARG A 169 4.97 6.06 16.20
C ARG A 169 6.03 6.29 15.13
N TYR A 170 6.73 5.24 14.71
CA TYR A 170 7.68 5.34 13.59
C TYR A 170 6.97 5.75 12.31
N ALA A 171 5.83 5.13 11.97
CA ALA A 171 5.04 5.55 10.82
C ALA A 171 4.67 7.04 10.85
N TYR A 172 4.28 7.56 12.02
CA TYR A 172 3.97 8.98 12.20
C TYR A 172 5.20 9.88 12.01
N GLU A 173 6.35 9.49 12.53
CA GLU A 173 7.61 10.22 12.36
C GLU A 173 8.07 10.24 10.90
N GLU A 174 7.99 9.11 10.20
CA GLU A 174 8.30 9.00 8.76
C GLU A 174 7.36 9.86 7.90
N LEU A 175 6.04 9.83 8.18
CA LEU A 175 5.09 10.68 7.45
C LEU A 175 5.35 12.17 7.68
N ARG A 176 5.76 12.57 8.88
CA ARG A 176 6.17 13.96 9.15
C ARG A 176 7.49 14.32 8.47
N ALA A 177 8.44 13.39 8.41
CA ALA A 177 9.68 13.58 7.67
C ALA A 177 9.42 13.73 6.17
N ALA A 178 8.57 12.88 5.58
CA ALA A 178 8.10 13.00 4.21
C ALA A 178 7.47 14.37 3.94
N ARG A 179 6.58 14.82 4.83
CA ARG A 179 5.96 16.14 4.74
C ARG A 179 6.99 17.28 4.83
N ALA A 180 7.89 17.23 5.81
CA ALA A 180 8.92 18.25 6.00
C ALA A 180 9.94 18.29 4.84
N SER A 181 10.22 17.15 4.22
CA SER A 181 11.05 17.09 3.00
C SER A 181 10.41 17.80 1.81
N MET A 182 9.09 17.98 1.84
CA MET A 182 8.39 18.80 0.85
C MET A 182 8.48 20.29 1.16
N ASP A 183 8.87 20.73 2.37
CA ASP A 183 9.04 22.16 2.70
C ASP A 183 10.16 22.80 1.86
N GLY A 184 9.76 23.79 1.06
CA GLY A 184 10.55 24.50 0.04
C GLY A 184 9.61 25.30 -0.88
N ASP A 185 10.08 26.43 -1.43
CA ASP A 185 9.22 27.39 -2.16
C ASP A 185 8.83 26.91 -3.58
N THR A 186 9.51 25.91 -4.16
CA THR A 186 9.20 25.43 -5.52
C THR A 186 9.41 23.92 -5.71
N VAL A 187 8.67 23.33 -6.68
CA VAL A 187 8.80 21.93 -7.15
C VAL A 187 10.21 21.60 -7.66
N MET A 188 11.05 22.60 -7.96
CA MET A 188 12.42 22.44 -8.47
C MET A 188 13.42 21.95 -7.40
N ASP A 189 13.07 22.00 -6.11
CA ASP A 189 13.88 21.46 -4.99
C ASP A 189 13.52 20.00 -4.65
N ILE A 190 12.43 19.49 -5.23
CA ILE A 190 11.89 18.14 -4.99
C ILE A 190 12.72 17.03 -5.67
N PRO A 191 13.32 17.17 -6.86
CA PRO A 191 13.99 16.06 -7.56
C PRO A 191 15.12 15.39 -6.77
N GLY A 192 15.80 16.14 -5.89
CA GLY A 192 16.82 15.59 -4.99
C GLY A 192 16.28 14.90 -3.73
N LYS A 193 14.97 15.04 -3.46
CA LYS A 193 14.29 14.55 -2.26
C LYS A 193 13.16 13.55 -2.55
N ILE A 194 12.79 13.31 -3.81
CA ILE A 194 11.77 12.30 -4.18
C ILE A 194 12.15 10.94 -3.61
N GLU A 195 13.41 10.53 -3.77
CA GLU A 195 13.92 9.24 -3.27
C GLU A 195 13.75 9.14 -1.73
N ASP A 196 14.05 10.22 -1.00
CA ASP A 196 13.86 10.29 0.46
C ASP A 196 12.38 10.23 0.84
N ILE A 197 11.52 10.99 0.16
CA ILE A 197 10.07 11.01 0.42
C ILE A 197 9.46 9.62 0.14
N VAL A 198 9.82 8.99 -0.98
CA VAL A 198 9.39 7.63 -1.33
C VAL A 198 9.88 6.62 -0.28
N ASN A 199 11.11 6.77 0.21
CA ASN A 199 11.66 5.94 1.28
C ASN A 199 10.85 6.09 2.59
N TYR A 200 10.62 7.33 3.05
CA TYR A 200 9.81 7.61 4.23
C TYR A 200 8.38 7.07 4.11
N LEU A 201 7.73 7.27 2.96
CA LEU A 201 6.38 6.76 2.72
C LEU A 201 6.32 5.22 2.67
N SER A 202 7.32 4.58 2.06
CA SER A 202 7.43 3.12 2.03
C SER A 202 7.63 2.54 3.43
N ALA A 203 8.48 3.19 4.25
CA ALA A 203 8.68 2.83 5.65
C ALA A 203 7.37 2.99 6.44
N ALA A 204 6.65 4.11 6.29
CA ALA A 204 5.38 4.34 6.96
C ALA A 204 4.33 3.28 6.65
N VAL A 205 4.14 2.93 5.37
CA VAL A 205 3.22 1.86 4.94
C VAL A 205 3.64 0.52 5.56
N THR A 206 4.93 0.21 5.58
CA THR A 206 5.47 -1.03 6.17
C THR A 206 5.19 -1.10 7.68
N TYR A 207 5.38 -0.01 8.41
CA TYR A 207 5.11 0.03 9.84
C TYR A 207 3.62 -0.12 10.17
N GLN A 208 2.74 0.52 9.38
CA GLN A 208 1.28 0.36 9.52
C GLN A 208 0.85 -1.09 9.26
N TRP A 209 1.39 -1.70 8.18
CA TRP A 209 1.15 -3.11 7.87
C TRP A 209 1.63 -4.02 9.00
N THR A 210 2.85 -3.82 9.48
CA THR A 210 3.45 -4.62 10.55
C THR A 210 2.66 -4.50 11.85
N CYS A 211 2.11 -3.33 12.19
CA CYS A 211 1.20 -3.20 13.33
C CYS A 211 -0.05 -4.08 13.12
N SER A 212 -0.69 -3.99 11.95
CA SER A 212 -1.89 -4.78 11.64
C SER A 212 -1.63 -6.29 11.75
N GLU A 213 -0.47 -6.74 11.25
CA GLU A 213 -0.04 -8.13 11.34
C GLU A 213 0.28 -8.54 12.78
N GLY A 214 0.97 -7.71 13.55
CA GLY A 214 1.29 -7.98 14.95
C GLY A 214 0.07 -8.11 15.87
N LEU A 215 -1.08 -7.57 15.45
CA LEU A 215 -2.35 -7.70 16.16
C LEU A 215 -3.12 -8.98 15.78
N GLN A 216 -2.62 -9.81 14.87
CA GLN A 216 -3.30 -11.06 14.50
C GLN A 216 -3.43 -12.03 15.69
N GLY A 217 -4.57 -12.72 15.70
CA GLY A 217 -4.96 -13.67 16.75
C GLY A 217 -5.16 -13.06 18.15
N THR A 218 -5.13 -11.72 18.30
CA THR A 218 -5.34 -11.07 19.60
C THR A 218 -6.81 -11.19 20.02
N ASN A 219 -7.05 -11.24 21.33
CA ASN A 219 -8.39 -11.39 21.88
C ASN A 219 -9.12 -10.04 21.99
N GLY A 220 -10.44 -10.08 22.19
CA GLY A 220 -11.22 -8.88 22.54
C GLY A 220 -11.51 -7.92 21.37
N GLY A 221 -11.40 -8.37 20.12
CA GLY A 221 -11.69 -7.55 18.93
C GLY A 221 -10.75 -6.34 18.80
N VAL A 222 -9.59 -6.39 19.45
CA VAL A 222 -8.59 -5.31 19.47
C VAL A 222 -8.10 -5.01 18.06
N ARG A 223 -7.76 -6.05 17.30
CA ARG A 223 -7.32 -5.92 15.91
C ARG A 223 -8.30 -5.08 15.10
N ASP A 224 -9.56 -5.50 15.04
CA ASP A 224 -10.57 -4.85 14.20
C ASP A 224 -10.79 -3.38 14.58
N ARG A 225 -10.70 -3.05 15.87
CA ARG A 225 -10.79 -1.67 16.36
C ARG A 225 -9.62 -0.82 15.86
N VAL A 226 -8.39 -1.30 16.03
CA VAL A 226 -7.18 -0.57 15.63
C VAL A 226 -7.08 -0.49 14.10
N THR A 227 -7.24 -1.62 13.40
CA THR A 227 -7.13 -1.67 11.94
C THR A 227 -8.28 -0.94 11.26
N GLY A 228 -9.48 -0.92 11.84
CA GLY A 228 -10.62 -0.16 11.33
C GLY A 228 -10.36 1.35 11.28
N VAL A 229 -9.68 1.89 12.30
CA VAL A 229 -9.28 3.31 12.33
C VAL A 229 -8.05 3.57 11.46
N LEU A 230 -7.11 2.62 11.42
CA LEU A 230 -5.86 2.76 10.68
C LEU A 230 -6.04 2.63 9.17
N ARG A 231 -7.07 1.92 8.71
CA ARG A 231 -7.31 1.60 7.30
C ARG A 231 -7.22 2.82 6.38
N ASN A 232 -7.97 3.88 6.68
CA ASN A 232 -7.96 5.08 5.85
C ASN A 232 -6.56 5.73 5.83
N GLY A 233 -5.83 5.69 6.94
CA GLY A 233 -4.46 6.19 7.03
C GLY A 233 -3.50 5.38 6.17
N THR A 234 -3.61 4.05 6.16
CA THR A 234 -2.80 3.18 5.31
C THR A 234 -3.10 3.34 3.84
N GLU A 235 -4.38 3.42 3.47
CA GLU A 235 -4.80 3.68 2.10
C GLU A 235 -4.33 5.07 1.63
N MET A 236 -4.37 6.09 2.50
CA MET A 236 -3.80 7.42 2.23
C MET A 236 -2.27 7.41 2.10
N SER A 237 -1.54 6.70 2.96
CA SER A 237 -0.08 6.55 2.86
C SER A 237 0.31 5.88 1.54
N ARG A 238 -0.44 4.85 1.11
CA ARG A 238 -0.23 4.18 -0.19
C ARG A 238 -0.55 5.10 -1.37
N ASN A 239 -1.62 5.89 -1.29
CA ASN A 239 -1.92 6.90 -2.30
C ASN A 239 -0.81 7.95 -2.38
N SER A 240 -0.31 8.44 -1.24
CA SER A 240 0.82 9.38 -1.18
C SER A 240 2.08 8.80 -1.81
N LEU A 241 2.38 7.53 -1.52
CA LEU A 241 3.52 6.82 -2.11
C LEU A 241 3.38 6.72 -3.64
N ALA A 242 2.23 6.28 -4.13
CA ALA A 242 1.96 6.15 -5.57
C ALA A 242 2.09 7.51 -6.27
N MET A 243 1.51 8.57 -5.70
CA MET A 243 1.64 9.93 -6.24
C MET A 243 3.11 10.37 -6.30
N MET A 244 3.90 10.11 -5.26
CA MET A 244 5.32 10.49 -5.17
C MET A 244 6.24 9.68 -6.09
N SER A 245 5.94 8.39 -6.29
CA SER A 245 6.69 7.52 -7.20
C SER A 245 6.49 7.91 -8.67
N GLU A 246 5.33 8.48 -9.00
CA GLU A 246 4.97 8.92 -10.35
C GLU A 246 5.17 10.44 -10.56
N VAL A 247 5.78 11.17 -9.61
CA VAL A 247 6.05 12.62 -9.74
C VAL A 247 6.77 13.02 -11.03
N PRO A 248 7.76 12.25 -11.56
CA PRO A 248 8.36 12.58 -12.85
C PRO A 248 7.36 12.61 -14.02
N LEU A 249 6.28 11.83 -13.92
CA LEU A 249 5.16 11.81 -14.88
C LEU A 249 4.14 12.91 -14.57
N LEU A 250 4.05 13.34 -13.30
CA LEU A 250 3.07 14.31 -12.82
C LEU A 250 3.34 15.73 -13.32
N ASP A 251 4.62 16.14 -13.42
CA ASP A 251 5.00 17.41 -14.06
C ASP A 251 4.60 17.41 -15.55
N GLU A 252 4.74 16.26 -16.23
CA GLU A 252 4.34 16.08 -17.63
C GLU A 252 2.82 16.05 -17.84
N LEU A 253 2.05 15.54 -16.87
CA LEU A 253 0.59 15.52 -16.89
C LEU A 253 -0.05 16.88 -16.58
N LEU A 254 0.68 17.77 -15.89
CA LEU A 254 0.13 19.02 -15.34
C LEU A 254 0.74 20.28 -15.96
N ASN A 255 1.86 20.16 -16.67
CA ASN A 255 2.38 21.17 -17.59
C ASN A 255 2.26 20.69 -19.04
N GLU A 256 1.42 21.35 -19.84
CA GLU A 256 1.36 21.12 -21.27
C GLU A 256 2.72 21.42 -21.93
N GLY A 257 3.47 20.36 -22.27
CA GLY A 257 4.48 20.38 -23.33
C GLY A 257 5.95 20.35 -22.86
N LYS A 258 6.55 19.16 -22.90
CA LYS A 258 7.73 18.81 -23.73
C LYS A 258 8.20 17.39 -23.42
N PHE A 259 8.25 16.56 -24.47
CA PHE A 259 8.63 15.16 -24.41
C PHE A 259 10.11 14.96 -24.08
N GLY A 260 10.38 14.20 -23.03
CA GLY A 260 11.71 13.68 -22.74
C GLY A 260 11.59 12.48 -21.82
N ARG A 261 11.23 11.31 -22.38
CA ARG A 261 11.31 10.01 -21.67
C ARG A 261 12.74 9.79 -21.18
N LYS A 262 13.02 10.20 -19.95
CA LYS A 262 14.28 9.86 -19.27
C LYS A 262 14.05 8.50 -18.64
N LEU A 263 14.52 7.46 -19.34
CA LEU A 263 14.58 6.11 -18.80
C LEU A 263 15.33 6.17 -17.46
N LEU A 264 14.68 5.70 -16.39
CA LEU A 264 15.34 5.40 -15.12
C LEU A 264 16.23 4.17 -15.31
N SER A 265 17.38 4.39 -15.94
CA SER A 265 18.53 3.50 -15.88
C SER A 265 19.68 4.29 -15.30
N ASP A 266 19.55 4.66 -14.03
CA ASP A 266 20.71 4.93 -13.22
C ASP A 266 20.51 4.18 -11.91
N SER A 267 21.12 3.00 -11.81
CA SER A 267 21.33 2.32 -10.54
C SER A 267 22.30 3.16 -9.71
N ARG A 268 21.83 4.31 -9.22
CA ARG A 268 22.49 5.03 -8.15
C ARG A 268 22.11 4.30 -6.88
N GLY A 269 22.94 3.32 -6.54
CA GLY A 269 22.90 2.71 -5.23
C GLY A 269 22.83 3.81 -4.19
N ILE A 270 21.92 3.62 -3.23
CA ILE A 270 21.71 4.44 -2.04
C ILE A 270 23.03 5.11 -1.64
N GLN A 271 23.14 6.42 -1.87
CA GLN A 271 24.19 7.24 -1.27
C GLN A 271 23.81 7.42 0.19
N VAL A 272 23.82 6.34 0.97
CA VAL A 272 24.01 6.45 2.42
C VAL A 272 25.27 7.27 2.52
N GLU A 273 25.20 8.46 3.11
CA GLU A 273 26.36 9.32 3.31
C GLU A 273 27.44 8.47 3.99
N ARG A 274 28.39 7.97 3.18
CA ARG A 274 29.47 7.06 3.58
C ARG A 274 30.53 7.82 4.37
N SER A 275 30.14 8.79 5.19
CA SER A 275 30.98 9.31 6.25
C SER A 275 31.36 8.21 7.25
N PHE A 276 30.69 7.05 7.21
CA PHE A 276 31.09 5.80 7.85
C PHE A 276 32.29 5.09 7.19
N LEU A 277 32.46 5.23 5.87
CA LEU A 277 33.48 4.58 5.05
C LEU A 277 34.46 5.60 4.45
N LYS A 278 34.71 6.71 5.15
CA LYS A 278 35.79 7.64 4.83
C LYS A 278 37.13 6.99 5.19
N GLY A 279 37.47 5.92 4.46
CA GLY A 279 38.57 5.00 4.77
C GLY A 279 38.45 3.63 4.11
N CYS A 280 37.28 3.25 3.59
CA CYS A 280 37.15 2.05 2.77
C CYS A 280 36.98 2.47 1.32
N GLY A 281 38.06 2.34 0.55
CA GLY A 281 37.96 2.18 -0.91
C GLY A 281 37.23 0.89 -1.26
N ASP A 282 37.04 0.64 -2.56
CA ASP A 282 36.30 -0.49 -3.14
C ASP A 282 36.29 -1.77 -2.29
N PHE A 283 35.12 -2.42 -2.32
CA PHE A 283 34.65 -3.65 -1.64
C PHE A 283 35.65 -4.82 -1.52
N GLN A 284 36.82 -4.73 -2.15
CA GLN A 284 37.89 -5.73 -2.15
C GLN A 284 39.06 -5.41 -1.20
N THR A 285 39.13 -4.20 -0.60
CA THR A 285 40.22 -3.86 0.32
C THR A 285 39.72 -3.81 1.76
N SER A 286 39.98 -4.90 2.49
CA SER A 286 39.94 -5.04 3.95
C SER A 286 39.82 -3.70 4.71
N CYS A 287 38.61 -3.34 5.16
CA CYS A 287 38.35 -2.28 6.13
C CYS A 287 39.07 -2.63 7.45
N ARG A 288 40.36 -2.28 7.58
CA ARG A 288 41.17 -2.56 8.77
C ARG A 288 41.26 -1.40 9.75
N ALA A 289 40.77 -0.21 9.37
CA ALA A 289 40.67 0.92 10.27
C ALA A 289 39.26 0.95 10.86
N PHE A 290 38.98 0.05 11.80
CA PHE A 290 37.81 0.19 12.65
C PHE A 290 37.95 1.48 13.47
N PRO A 291 36.91 2.31 13.58
CA PRO A 291 36.95 3.45 14.49
C PRO A 291 37.29 2.96 15.90
N ALA A 292 38.04 3.76 16.66
CA ALA A 292 38.45 3.40 18.01
C ALA A 292 37.20 3.01 18.82
N ALA A 293 37.16 1.77 19.30
CA ALA A 293 36.04 1.26 20.07
C ALA A 293 35.95 2.01 21.39
N ASN A 294 34.76 2.46 21.77
CA ASN A 294 34.52 3.04 23.09
C ASN A 294 34.40 1.93 24.14
N VAL A 295 33.90 0.76 23.74
CA VAL A 295 33.66 -0.40 24.60
C VAL A 295 33.96 -1.69 23.84
N VAL A 296 34.63 -2.63 24.49
CA VAL A 296 34.91 -3.97 23.98
C VAL A 296 34.13 -5.02 24.78
N VAL A 297 33.43 -5.91 24.08
CA VAL A 297 32.70 -7.05 24.65
C VAL A 297 33.44 -8.33 24.33
N ALA A 298 33.82 -9.10 25.34
CA ALA A 298 34.51 -10.36 25.17
C ALA A 298 34.06 -11.38 26.22
N LYS A 299 33.50 -12.51 25.75
CA LYS A 299 33.00 -13.57 26.63
C LYS A 299 34.12 -14.25 27.44
N ASP A 300 35.35 -14.23 26.92
CA ASP A 300 36.55 -14.75 27.57
C ASP A 300 37.08 -13.84 28.70
N GLY A 301 36.45 -12.67 28.92
CA GLY A 301 36.87 -11.69 29.92
C GLY A 301 38.03 -10.79 29.49
N SER A 302 38.46 -10.84 28.22
CA SER A 302 39.54 -9.99 27.68
C SER A 302 39.09 -8.58 27.27
N GLY A 303 37.81 -8.26 27.41
CA GLY A 303 37.18 -6.98 27.09
C GLY A 303 36.64 -6.27 28.34
N ASP A 304 35.98 -5.13 28.14
CA ASP A 304 35.37 -4.33 29.20
C ASP A 304 34.12 -4.99 29.81
N PHE A 305 33.36 -5.73 28.99
CA PHE A 305 32.16 -6.45 29.41
C PHE A 305 32.14 -7.88 28.85
N GLN A 306 31.46 -8.79 29.55
CA GLN A 306 31.27 -10.17 29.10
C GLN A 306 30.01 -10.34 28.24
N THR A 307 29.04 -9.43 28.39
CA THR A 307 27.76 -9.46 27.67
C THR A 307 27.52 -8.17 26.91
N ILE A 308 26.79 -8.27 25.80
CA ILE A 308 26.41 -7.14 24.95
C ILE A 308 25.39 -6.26 25.70
N SER A 309 24.48 -6.87 26.46
CA SER A 309 23.48 -6.18 27.27
C SER A 309 24.09 -5.25 28.33
N GLU A 310 25.19 -5.65 28.97
CA GLU A 310 25.91 -4.80 29.92
C GLU A 310 26.62 -3.64 29.22
N ALA A 311 27.26 -3.92 28.08
CA ALA A 311 27.88 -2.88 27.27
C ALA A 311 26.87 -1.83 26.82
N LEU A 312 25.68 -2.24 26.37
CA LEU A 312 24.60 -1.31 26.02
C LEU A 312 24.17 -0.44 27.22
N LYS A 313 24.04 -1.02 28.42
CA LYS A 313 23.70 -0.24 29.63
C LYS A 313 24.78 0.76 30.02
N ALA A 314 26.06 0.43 29.80
CA ALA A 314 27.16 1.35 30.05
C ALA A 314 27.17 2.49 29.03
N VAL A 315 26.99 2.15 27.74
CA VAL A 315 26.98 3.09 26.62
C VAL A 315 25.75 4.01 26.64
N ALA A 316 24.61 3.54 27.18
CA ALA A 316 23.41 4.34 27.36
C ALA A 316 23.59 5.54 28.31
N LYS A 317 24.54 5.47 29.26
CA LYS A 317 24.82 6.55 30.22
C LYS A 317 25.69 7.66 29.65
N VAL A 318 26.32 7.44 28.50
CA VAL A 318 27.26 8.38 27.88
C VAL A 318 26.50 9.31 26.93
N PRO A 319 26.55 10.64 27.10
CA PRO A 319 25.81 11.57 26.24
C PRO A 319 26.42 11.71 24.83
N LYS A 320 25.53 11.65 23.82
CA LYS A 320 25.53 12.32 22.49
C LYS A 320 26.76 12.28 21.57
N GLU A 321 27.80 11.49 21.85
CA GLU A 321 28.87 11.22 20.88
C GLU A 321 28.66 9.87 20.18
N ARG A 322 29.35 9.65 19.04
CA ARG A 322 29.34 8.38 18.32
C ARG A 322 29.90 7.29 19.23
N ARG A 323 29.12 6.21 19.42
CA ARG A 323 29.46 5.12 20.34
C ARG A 323 29.71 3.84 19.56
N VAL A 324 30.90 3.28 19.69
CA VAL A 324 31.33 2.07 18.98
C VAL A 324 31.54 0.94 19.99
N ILE A 325 30.72 -0.09 19.90
CA ILE A 325 30.84 -1.35 20.65
C ILE A 325 31.52 -2.37 19.73
N ARG A 326 32.63 -2.92 20.17
CA ARG A 326 33.35 -4.00 19.48
C ARG A 326 33.08 -5.33 20.18
N VAL A 327 32.57 -6.32 19.46
CA VAL A 327 32.23 -7.64 19.99
C VAL A 327 33.24 -8.65 19.45
N LYS A 328 33.99 -9.28 20.34
CA LYS A 328 34.97 -10.30 19.96
C LYS A 328 34.27 -11.57 19.44
N GLU A 329 35.04 -12.49 18.88
CA GLU A 329 34.50 -13.79 18.49
C GLU A 329 34.01 -14.57 19.72
N GLY A 330 32.90 -15.28 19.55
CA GLY A 330 32.23 -16.01 20.63
C GLY A 330 30.74 -16.19 20.36
N VAL A 331 30.16 -17.17 21.06
CA VAL A 331 28.71 -17.41 21.07
C VAL A 331 28.10 -16.74 22.29
N TYR A 332 27.27 -15.72 22.07
CA TYR A 332 26.61 -14.92 23.09
C TYR A 332 25.14 -15.35 23.21
N GLU A 333 24.81 -16.04 24.30
CA GLU A 333 23.45 -16.48 24.61
C GLU A 333 22.70 -15.38 25.36
N GLU A 334 22.18 -14.40 24.62
CA GLU A 334 21.43 -13.28 25.18
C GLU A 334 20.41 -12.72 24.17
N THR A 335 19.38 -12.04 24.67
CA THR A 335 18.47 -11.25 23.82
C THR A 335 18.84 -9.78 23.92
N VAL A 336 19.32 -9.21 22.83
CA VAL A 336 19.83 -7.85 22.78
C VAL A 336 18.75 -6.90 22.27
N SER A 337 18.37 -5.95 23.11
CA SER A 337 17.42 -4.89 22.77
C SER A 337 18.11 -3.53 22.82
N VAL A 338 18.17 -2.85 21.69
CA VAL A 338 18.66 -1.47 21.59
C VAL A 338 17.46 -0.53 21.67
N THR A 339 17.51 0.46 22.55
CA THR A 339 16.42 1.43 22.69
C THR A 339 16.68 2.66 21.79
N PRO A 340 15.65 3.33 21.24
CA PRO A 340 15.81 4.44 20.28
C PRO A 340 16.43 5.72 20.85
N ASP A 341 16.52 5.85 22.17
CA ASP A 341 17.33 6.88 22.85
C ASP A 341 18.84 6.68 22.62
N MET A 342 19.27 5.46 22.27
CA MET A 342 20.65 5.13 21.94
C MET A 342 21.00 5.53 20.48
N ARG A 343 20.91 6.82 20.15
CA ARG A 343 21.27 7.35 18.82
C ARG A 343 22.79 7.27 18.54
N ASP A 344 23.19 7.15 17.28
CA ASP A 344 24.61 7.11 16.86
C ASP A 344 25.44 5.97 17.50
N LEU A 345 24.79 4.81 17.69
CA LEU A 345 25.40 3.56 18.15
C LEU A 345 25.87 2.71 16.97
N VAL A 346 27.08 2.20 17.06
CA VAL A 346 27.71 1.27 16.12
C VAL A 346 28.10 0.02 16.88
N MET A 347 27.75 -1.15 16.35
CA MET A 347 28.25 -2.45 16.82
C MET A 347 29.03 -3.14 15.71
N ILE A 348 30.20 -3.67 16.05
CA ILE A 348 31.11 -4.33 15.12
C ILE A 348 31.54 -5.67 15.70
N GLY A 349 31.29 -6.76 14.98
CA GLY A 349 31.84 -8.08 15.30
C GLY A 349 33.23 -8.28 14.71
N ASP A 350 34.14 -8.88 15.46
CA ASP A 350 35.51 -9.16 15.02
C ASP A 350 35.59 -10.26 13.96
N ALA A 351 34.68 -11.24 14.04
CA ALA A 351 34.66 -12.38 13.14
C ALA A 351 33.22 -12.60 12.63
N PRO A 352 32.95 -12.38 11.33
CA PRO A 352 31.59 -12.49 10.78
C PRO A 352 31.00 -13.91 10.92
N GLU A 353 31.85 -14.95 10.96
CA GLU A 353 31.41 -16.35 11.11
C GLU A 353 31.45 -16.86 12.56
N ASN A 354 32.19 -16.20 13.47
CA ASN A 354 32.42 -16.68 14.84
C ASN A 354 31.81 -15.79 15.92
N THR A 355 31.36 -14.57 15.61
CA THR A 355 30.59 -13.72 16.54
C THR A 355 29.11 -14.02 16.36
N ILE A 356 28.59 -14.97 17.13
CA ILE A 356 27.21 -15.46 17.02
C ILE A 356 26.41 -14.99 18.23
N ILE A 357 25.26 -14.36 18.00
CA ILE A 357 24.30 -14.00 19.05
C ILE A 357 23.11 -14.95 18.93
N THR A 358 22.77 -15.65 20.01
CA THR A 358 21.70 -16.65 20.05
C THR A 358 20.70 -16.34 21.15
N GLY A 359 19.41 -16.45 20.85
CA GLY A 359 18.31 -16.28 21.79
C GLY A 359 17.36 -17.46 21.76
N ASN A 360 16.61 -17.67 22.85
CA ASN A 360 15.69 -18.80 23.02
C ASN A 360 14.22 -18.37 23.16
N ARG A 361 13.87 -17.14 22.74
CA ARG A 361 12.50 -16.62 22.82
C ARG A 361 11.66 -17.07 21.64
N SER A 362 10.42 -17.48 21.91
CA SER A 362 9.49 -17.96 20.89
C SER A 362 8.09 -17.35 21.04
N PHE A 363 7.30 -17.40 19.96
CA PHE A 363 5.91 -16.95 19.97
C PHE A 363 5.06 -17.79 20.94
N ASN A 364 5.40 -19.07 21.11
CA ASN A 364 4.71 -19.99 22.02
C ASN A 364 4.84 -19.56 23.50
N ASP A 365 5.82 -18.71 23.82
CA ASP A 365 6.01 -18.17 25.17
C ASP A 365 5.05 -17.00 25.49
N GLY A 366 4.07 -16.73 24.61
CA GLY A 366 3.11 -15.63 24.77
C GLY A 366 3.67 -14.26 24.39
N LEU A 367 4.81 -14.25 23.68
CA LEU A 367 5.40 -13.07 23.08
C LEU A 367 4.80 -12.79 21.70
N THR A 368 5.03 -11.59 21.19
CA THR A 368 4.77 -11.23 19.78
C THR A 368 5.94 -11.67 18.92
N GLU A 369 5.71 -11.91 17.63
CA GLU A 369 6.76 -12.22 16.64
C GLU A 369 7.85 -11.13 16.59
N TYR A 370 7.47 -9.87 16.85
CA TYR A 370 8.42 -8.76 16.96
C TYR A 370 9.38 -8.92 18.15
N ARG A 371 8.92 -9.49 19.27
CA ARG A 371 9.69 -9.69 20.51
C ARG A 371 10.45 -11.02 20.58
N THR A 372 10.29 -11.89 19.59
CA THR A 372 11.11 -13.12 19.48
C THR A 372 12.49 -12.87 18.86
N ALA A 373 12.73 -11.67 18.33
CA ALA A 373 14.02 -11.30 17.77
C ALA A 373 15.13 -11.47 18.82
N THR A 374 16.20 -12.17 18.45
CA THR A 374 17.41 -12.32 19.29
C THR A 374 18.16 -10.99 19.40
N PHE A 375 18.09 -10.17 18.35
CA PHE A 375 18.68 -8.85 18.29
C PHE A 375 17.69 -7.88 17.64
N GLY A 376 17.33 -6.80 18.32
CA GLY A 376 16.34 -5.86 17.79
C GLY A 376 16.42 -4.48 18.43
N ILE A 377 15.87 -3.48 17.73
CA ILE A 377 15.67 -2.15 18.29
C ILE A 377 14.26 -2.14 18.91
N LEU A 378 14.17 -2.29 20.23
CA LEU A 378 12.91 -2.42 20.96
C LEU A 378 12.75 -1.24 21.93
N ASN A 379 11.52 -0.70 22.04
CA ASN A 379 11.16 0.13 23.17
C ASN A 379 10.46 -0.73 24.22
N ASP A 380 11.09 -0.91 25.37
CA ASP A 380 10.38 -1.37 26.57
C ASP A 380 9.70 -0.16 27.23
N PHE A 381 8.51 0.19 26.74
CA PHE A 381 7.64 1.21 27.34
C PHE A 381 6.97 0.74 28.64
N LEU A 382 7.17 -0.51 29.05
CA LEU A 382 6.56 -1.11 30.24
C LEU A 382 7.65 -1.66 31.15
N SER A 383 8.27 -0.77 31.93
CA SER A 383 8.90 -1.11 33.21
C SER A 383 8.20 -0.36 34.33
#